data_AF-A0A842KKR1-F1
#
_entry.id   AF-A0A842KKR1-F1
#
_cell.length_a   1.000
_cell.length_b   1.000
_cell.length_c   1.000
_cell.angle_alpha   90.00
_cell.angle_beta   90.00
_cell.angle_gamma   90.00
#
_symmetry.space_group_name_H-M   'P 1'
#
loop_
_entity.id
_entity.type
_entity.pdbx_description
1 polymer ?
#
loop_
_entity_poly.entity_id
_entity_poly.type
_entity_poly.pdbx_seq_one_letter_code
_entity_poly.pdbx_strand_id
1 'polypeptide(L)'
;MVNLLGIFGNISLQFFIFLLLVLSTYAAHSKRTKYHCSVIGIAFFLQLFTILLIMYPSFSSITGMSISNRLLTELWIHHIAGFLVMLLIIYINLSVKGYVHFLGDPYRLMKPTLLLWIIVMLGGVFIYISLYAVG
;
A
#
# COMPACT_ATOMS: atom_id res chain seq x y z
N MET A 1 11.78 19.68 14.71
CA MET A 1 11.74 18.52 15.65
C MET A 1 11.21 17.33 14.88
N VAL A 2 12.02 16.29 14.71
CA VAL A 2 11.62 15.05 14.03
C VAL A 2 10.50 14.41 14.85
N ASN A 3 9.29 14.27 14.28
CA ASN A 3 8.16 13.69 14.98
C ASN A 3 8.28 12.17 14.99
N LEU A 4 9.12 11.66 15.90
CA LEU A 4 9.43 10.23 16.07
C LEU A 4 8.16 9.37 16.16
N LEU A 5 7.10 9.90 16.77
CA LEU A 5 5.81 9.20 16.91
C LEU A 5 5.13 8.96 15.55
N GLY A 6 5.25 9.91 14.61
CA GLY A 6 4.79 9.75 13.23
C GLY A 6 5.62 8.73 12.46
N ILE A 7 6.93 8.69 12.71
CA ILE A 7 7.85 7.76 12.04
C ILE A 7 7.59 6.32 12.47
N PHE A 8 7.61 6.07 13.78
CA PHE A 8 7.31 4.75 14.32
C PHE A 8 5.88 4.33 13.97
N GLY A 9 4.91 5.25 14.05
CA GLY A 9 3.53 4.98 13.66
C GLY A 9 3.40 4.52 12.20
N ASN A 10 4.04 5.21 11.26
CA ASN A 10 3.99 4.83 9.84
C ASN A 10 4.65 3.46 9.59
N ILE A 11 5.85 3.26 10.11
CA ILE A 11 6.61 2.02 9.91
C ILE A 11 5.88 0.83 10.57
N SER A 12 5.39 0.98 11.79
CA SER A 12 4.63 -0.06 12.48
C SER A 12 3.36 -0.43 11.72
N LEU A 13 2.64 0.54 11.19
CA LEU A 13 1.39 0.30 10.48
C LEU A 13 1.63 -0.32 9.10
N GLN A 14 2.68 0.10 8.39
CA GLN A 14 3.14 -0.58 7.17
C GLN A 14 3.59 -2.01 7.45
N PHE A 15 4.37 -2.24 8.51
CA PHE A 15 4.76 -3.59 8.92
C PHE A 15 3.55 -4.46 9.24
N PHE A 16 2.54 -3.91 9.91
CA PHE A 16 1.30 -4.62 10.20
C PHE A 16 0.52 -4.98 8.93
N ILE A 17 0.41 -4.07 7.97
CA ILE A 17 -0.20 -4.35 6.65
C ILE A 17 0.57 -5.46 5.94
N PHE A 18 1.90 -5.42 5.96
CA PHE A 18 2.73 -6.47 5.39
C PHE A 18 2.46 -7.85 6.02
N LEU A 19 2.31 -7.92 7.35
CA LEU A 19 1.92 -9.16 8.03
C LEU A 19 0.54 -9.66 7.58
N LEU A 20 -0.44 -8.76 7.43
CA LEU A 20 -1.76 -9.12 6.91
C LEU A 20 -1.67 -9.68 5.49
N LEU A 21 -0.81 -9.13 4.63
CA LEU A 21 -0.57 -9.67 3.30
C LEU A 21 -0.03 -11.10 3.39
N VAL A 22 1.00 -11.35 4.20
CA VAL A 22 1.56 -12.70 4.40
C VAL A 22 0.49 -13.69 4.89
N LEU A 23 -0.31 -13.29 5.89
CA LEU A 23 -1.42 -14.09 6.41
C LEU A 23 -2.47 -14.38 5.34
N SER A 24 -2.77 -13.40 4.48
CA SER A 24 -3.72 -13.57 3.39
C SER A 24 -3.23 -14.56 2.33
N THR A 25 -1.92 -14.57 2.03
CA THR A 25 -1.32 -15.52 1.08
C THR A 25 -1.33 -16.93 1.66
N TYR A 26 -1.04 -17.07 2.95
CA TYR A 26 -1.14 -18.35 3.67
C TYR A 26 -2.57 -18.89 3.65
N ALA A 27 -3.57 -18.04 3.91
CA ALA A 27 -4.97 -18.43 3.87
C ALA A 27 -5.46 -18.85 2.47
N ALA A 28 -4.93 -18.21 1.42
CA ALA A 28 -5.19 -18.60 0.04
C ALA A 28 -4.64 -20.01 -0.25
N HIS A 29 -3.44 -20.33 0.24
CA HIS A 29 -2.85 -21.66 0.12
C HIS A 29 -3.66 -22.73 0.87
N SER A 30 -4.21 -22.41 2.04
CA SER A 30 -5.11 -23.30 2.80
C SER A 30 -6.53 -23.41 2.24
N LYS A 31 -6.81 -22.89 1.03
CA LYS A 31 -8.14 -22.87 0.38
C LYS A 31 -9.24 -22.20 1.20
N ARG A 32 -8.90 -21.32 2.15
CA ARG A 32 -9.85 -20.58 2.99
C ARG A 32 -10.21 -19.24 2.36
N THR A 33 -10.90 -19.27 1.22
CA THR A 33 -11.16 -18.09 0.39
C THR A 33 -11.92 -16.97 1.12
N LYS A 34 -12.89 -17.30 1.98
CA LYS A 34 -13.61 -16.31 2.80
C LYS A 34 -12.66 -15.52 3.73
N TYR A 35 -11.71 -16.22 4.36
CA TYR A 35 -10.73 -15.60 5.24
C TYR A 35 -9.73 -14.76 4.45
N HIS A 36 -9.26 -15.26 3.30
CA HIS A 36 -8.40 -14.49 2.39
C HIS A 36 -9.04 -13.15 1.99
N CYS A 37 -10.28 -13.17 1.49
CA CYS A 37 -10.99 -11.96 1.09
C CYS A 37 -11.20 -10.99 2.25
N SER A 38 -11.48 -11.49 3.46
CA SER A 38 -11.63 -10.65 4.65
C SER A 38 -10.33 -9.97 5.06
N VAL A 39 -9.22 -10.73 5.12
CA VAL A 39 -7.90 -10.19 5.50
C VAL A 39 -7.40 -9.17 4.46
N ILE A 40 -7.55 -9.45 3.16
CA ILE A 40 -7.20 -8.49 2.10
C ILE A 40 -8.03 -7.22 2.22
N GLY A 41 -9.33 -7.34 2.49
CA GLY A 41 -10.21 -6.18 2.70
C GLY A 41 -9.74 -5.32 3.88
N ILE A 42 -9.41 -5.94 5.02
CA ILE A 42 -8.87 -5.25 6.20
C ILE A 42 -7.55 -4.55 5.86
N ALA A 43 -6.62 -5.24 5.19
CA ALA A 43 -5.34 -4.67 4.78
C ALA A 43 -5.51 -3.47 3.85
N PHE A 44 -6.46 -3.55 2.91
CA PHE A 44 -6.80 -2.45 2.00
C PHE A 44 -7.35 -1.22 2.74
N PHE A 45 -8.29 -1.42 3.67
CA PHE A 45 -8.82 -0.31 4.47
C PHE A 45 -7.76 0.32 5.36
N LEU A 46 -6.92 -0.49 6.01
CA LEU A 46 -5.80 0.02 6.79
C LEU A 46 -4.84 0.84 5.91
N GLN A 47 -4.53 0.38 4.69
CA GLN A 47 -3.70 1.13 3.75
C GLN A 47 -4.33 2.49 3.39
N LEU A 48 -5.64 2.55 3.17
CA LEU A 48 -6.35 3.83 2.96
C LEU A 48 -6.22 4.75 4.18
N PHE A 49 -6.41 4.22 5.39
CA PHE A 49 -6.24 4.99 6.62
C PHE A 49 -4.81 5.53 6.76
N THR A 50 -3.78 4.73 6.46
CA THR A 50 -2.38 5.19 6.45
C THR A 50 -2.19 6.36 5.51
N ILE A 51 -2.72 6.26 4.29
CA ILE A 51 -2.57 7.29 3.27
C ILE A 51 -3.20 8.61 3.76
N LEU A 52 -4.44 8.55 4.25
CA LEU A 52 -5.20 9.74 4.66
C LEU A 52 -4.66 10.38 5.94
N LEU A 53 -4.32 9.57 6.95
CA LEU A 53 -4.02 10.07 8.30
C LEU A 53 -2.52 10.26 8.57
N ILE A 54 -1.66 9.61 7.81
CA ILE A 54 -0.21 9.63 8.06
C ILE A 54 0.53 10.22 6.86
N MET A 55 0.35 9.64 5.67
CA MET A 55 1.14 10.07 4.50
C MET A 55 0.74 11.46 4.01
N TYR A 56 -0.55 11.73 3.85
CA TYR A 56 -1.05 13.04 3.41
C TYR A 56 -0.60 14.21 4.31
N PRO A 57 -0.82 14.17 5.65
CA PRO A 57 -0.35 15.25 6.51
C PRO A 57 1.18 15.38 6.53
N SER A 58 1.91 14.26 6.45
CA SER A 58 3.37 14.30 6.33
C SER A 58 3.81 15.08 5.09
N PHE A 59 3.17 14.89 3.93
CA PHE A 59 3.48 15.69 2.73
C PHE A 59 3.12 17.16 2.85
N SER A 60 1.96 17.48 3.43
CA SER A 60 1.57 18.88 3.65
C SER A 60 2.54 19.63 4.55
N SER A 61 3.23 18.94 5.45
CA SER A 61 4.25 19.56 6.33
C SER A 61 5.57 19.89 5.61
N ILE A 62 5.77 19.39 4.39
CA ILE A 62 7.01 19.52 3.61
C ILE A 62 6.81 20.51 2.43
N THR A 63 5.59 20.97 2.16
CA THR A 63 5.31 22.00 1.14
C THR A 63 5.98 23.32 1.52
N GLY A 64 7.21 23.53 1.05
CA GLY A 64 8.05 24.68 1.40
C GLY A 64 9.53 24.33 1.62
N MET A 65 9.88 23.05 1.80
CA MET A 65 11.28 22.60 1.86
C MET A 65 11.82 22.31 0.45
N SER A 66 13.12 22.57 0.22
CA SER A 66 13.78 22.23 -1.03
C SER A 66 14.01 20.72 -1.13
N ILE A 67 13.01 19.99 -1.61
CA ILE A 67 13.14 18.56 -1.91
C ILE A 67 13.97 18.40 -3.20
N SER A 68 14.89 17.43 -3.24
CA SER A 68 15.63 17.12 -4.47
C SER A 68 14.69 16.65 -5.59
N ASN A 69 14.97 17.03 -6.84
CA ASN A 69 14.18 16.59 -8.01
C ASN A 69 14.09 15.06 -8.13
N ARG A 70 15.14 14.35 -7.68
CA ARG A 70 15.17 12.89 -7.61
C ARG A 70 14.11 12.35 -6.64
N LEU A 71 14.10 12.84 -5.39
CA LEU A 71 13.15 12.39 -4.38
C LEU A 71 11.70 12.74 -4.75
N LEU A 72 11.49 13.89 -5.40
CA LEU A 72 10.18 14.26 -5.95
C LEU A 72 9.71 13.27 -7.01
N THR A 73 10.60 12.84 -7.90
CA THR A 73 10.27 11.87 -8.97
C THR A 73 9.93 10.49 -8.38
N GLU A 74 10.74 10.01 -7.45
CA GLU A 74 10.49 8.76 -6.71
C GLU A 74 9.13 8.80 -5.98
N LEU A 75 8.77 9.97 -5.42
CA LEU A 75 7.48 10.20 -4.79
C LEU A 75 6.29 9.98 -5.72
N TRP A 76 6.34 10.62 -6.89
CA TRP A 76 5.27 10.56 -7.87
C TRP A 76 5.12 9.15 -8.43
N ILE A 77 6.24 8.47 -8.71
CA ILE A 77 6.23 7.07 -9.13
C ILE A 77 5.56 6.20 -8.07
N HIS A 78 5.92 6.37 -6.79
CA HIS A 78 5.30 5.63 -5.69
C HIS A 78 3.78 5.89 -5.59
N HIS A 79 3.34 7.15 -5.72
CA HIS A 79 1.92 7.50 -5.67
C HIS A 79 1.13 6.88 -6.83
N ILE A 80 1.64 6.99 -8.06
CA ILE A 80 0.99 6.41 -9.24
C ILE A 80 0.91 4.90 -9.11
N ALA A 81 2.00 4.25 -8.70
CA ALA A 81 2.03 2.81 -8.50
C ALA A 81 1.08 2.36 -7.37
N GLY A 82 1.04 3.09 -6.25
CA GLY A 82 0.11 2.82 -5.16
C GLY A 82 -1.35 2.99 -5.57
N PHE A 83 -1.67 4.05 -6.30
CA PHE A 83 -3.01 4.25 -6.85
C PHE A 83 -3.42 3.12 -7.78
N LEU A 84 -2.51 2.68 -8.67
CA LEU A 84 -2.74 1.55 -9.56
C LEU A 84 -3.02 0.25 -8.78
N VAL A 85 -2.26 -0.02 -7.72
CA VAL A 85 -2.50 -1.17 -6.82
C VAL A 85 -3.92 -1.11 -6.23
N MET A 86 -4.35 0.05 -5.75
CA MET A 86 -5.69 0.20 -5.17
C MET A 86 -6.79 -0.07 -6.19
N LEU A 87 -6.66 0.45 -7.41
CA LEU A 87 -7.59 0.18 -8.50
C LEU A 87 -7.64 -1.30 -8.85
N LEU A 88 -6.49 -1.97 -8.94
CA LEU A 88 -6.40 -3.40 -9.21
C LEU A 88 -7.08 -4.23 -8.12
N ILE A 89 -6.86 -3.91 -6.84
CA ILE A 89 -7.51 -4.60 -5.72
C ILE A 89 -9.02 -4.44 -5.79
N ILE A 90 -9.52 -3.21 -6.02
CA ILE A 90 -10.95 -2.94 -6.17
C ILE A 90 -11.53 -3.73 -7.34
N TYR A 91 -10.89 -3.68 -8.50
CA TYR A 91 -11.32 -4.36 -9.72
C TYR A 91 -11.37 -5.88 -9.54
N ILE A 92 -10.33 -6.48 -8.95
CA ILE A 92 -10.29 -7.92 -8.63
C ILE A 92 -11.39 -8.27 -7.65
N ASN A 93 -11.58 -7.49 -6.58
CA ASN A 93 -12.59 -7.77 -5.56
C ASN A 93 -14.02 -7.70 -6.12
N LEU A 94 -14.33 -6.69 -6.94
CA LEU A 94 -15.62 -6.57 -7.61
C LEU A 94 -15.87 -7.73 -8.58
N SER A 95 -14.83 -8.13 -9.31
CA SER A 95 -14.89 -9.24 -10.27
C SER A 95 -15.09 -10.59 -9.60
N VAL A 96 -14.37 -10.87 -8.51
CA VAL A 96 -14.52 -12.10 -7.73
C VAL A 96 -15.92 -12.19 -7.09
N LYS A 97 -16.51 -11.06 -6.71
CA LYS A 97 -17.90 -11.00 -6.19
C LYS A 97 -18.96 -11.03 -7.28
N GLY A 98 -18.59 -10.98 -8.56
CA GLY A 98 -19.52 -11.02 -9.70
C GLY A 98 -20.22 -9.69 -10.03
N TYR A 99 -19.76 -8.57 -9.46
CA TYR A 99 -20.35 -7.25 -9.76
C TYR A 99 -19.88 -6.65 -11.09
N VAL A 100 -18.73 -7.10 -11.61
CA VAL A 100 -18.13 -6.60 -12.86
C VAL A 100 -17.68 -7.79 -13.70
N HIS A 101 -17.91 -7.72 -15.02
CA HIS A 101 -17.41 -8.72 -15.96
C HIS A 101 -15.91 -8.53 -16.15
N PHE A 102 -15.13 -9.54 -15.78
CA PHE A 102 -13.68 -9.49 -15.88
C PHE A 102 -13.22 -9.95 -17.27
N LEU A 103 -12.30 -9.20 -17.87
CA LEU A 103 -11.69 -9.50 -19.17
C LEU A 103 -10.63 -10.62 -19.07
N GLY A 104 -11.01 -11.80 -18.57
CA GLY A 104 -10.11 -12.96 -18.39
C GLY A 104 -10.33 -13.72 -17.08
N ASP A 105 -9.24 -14.10 -16.41
CA ASP A 105 -9.26 -14.77 -15.10
C ASP A 105 -8.79 -13.80 -13.97
N PRO A 106 -9.67 -13.40 -13.03
CA PRO A 106 -9.31 -12.47 -11.95
C PRO A 106 -8.22 -13.01 -11.03
N TYR A 107 -8.09 -14.34 -10.90
CA TYR A 107 -7.06 -14.96 -10.07
C TYR A 107 -5.66 -14.77 -10.65
N ARG A 108 -5.53 -14.60 -11.97
CA ARG A 108 -4.24 -14.34 -12.63
C ARG A 108 -3.68 -12.95 -12.30
N LEU A 109 -4.54 -11.96 -12.04
CA LEU A 109 -4.11 -10.61 -11.64
C LEU A 109 -3.81 -10.50 -10.14
N MET A 110 -4.26 -11.42 -9.30
CA MET A 110 -4.00 -11.38 -7.85
C MET A 110 -2.50 -11.41 -7.52
N LYS A 111 -1.75 -12.34 -8.13
CA LYS A 111 -0.31 -12.50 -7.87
C LYS A 111 0.53 -11.27 -8.29
N PRO A 112 0.40 -10.72 -9.51
CA PRO A 112 1.13 -9.51 -9.88
C PRO A 112 0.68 -8.29 -9.06
N THR A 113 -0.61 -8.18 -8.71
CA THR A 113 -1.09 -7.10 -7.83
C THR A 113 -0.46 -7.18 -6.45
N LEU A 114 -0.35 -8.37 -5.86
CA LEU A 114 0.34 -8.57 -4.58
C LEU A 114 1.82 -8.19 -4.66
N LEU A 115 2.52 -8.64 -5.70
CA LEU A 115 3.92 -8.29 -5.92
C LEU A 115 4.11 -6.78 -6.06
N LEU A 116 3.26 -6.13 -6.87
CA LEU A 116 3.28 -4.68 -7.02
C LEU A 116 3.00 -3.97 -5.71
N TRP A 117 2.04 -4.45 -4.90
CA TRP A 117 1.75 -3.90 -3.59
C TRP A 117 2.97 -3.97 -2.66
N ILE A 118 3.67 -5.11 -2.62
CA ILE A 118 4.89 -5.26 -1.82
C ILE A 118 5.99 -4.29 -2.29
N ILE A 119 6.20 -4.17 -3.61
CA ILE A 119 7.19 -3.23 -4.17
C ILE A 119 6.85 -1.80 -3.78
N VAL A 120 5.58 -1.40 -3.93
CA VAL A 120 5.10 -0.07 -3.55
C VAL A 120 5.32 0.15 -2.06
N MET A 121 4.95 -0.79 -1.19
CA MET A 121 5.18 -0.67 0.26
C MET A 121 6.65 -0.43 0.59
N LEU A 122 7.56 -1.23 0.03
CA LEU A 122 9.00 -1.06 0.25
C LEU A 122 9.49 0.30 -0.24
N GLY A 123 9.00 0.76 -1.40
CA GLY A 123 9.28 2.11 -1.89
C GLY A 123 8.78 3.21 -0.95
N GLY A 124 7.61 3.01 -0.33
CA GLY A 124 7.05 3.93 0.66
C GLY A 124 7.92 4.04 1.92
N VAL A 125 8.39 2.90 2.45
CA VAL A 125 9.35 2.88 3.56
C VAL A 125 10.63 3.63 3.18
N PHE A 126 11.18 3.34 1.99
CA PHE A 126 12.42 3.96 1.52
C PHE A 126 12.32 5.49 1.39
N ILE A 127 11.23 5.98 0.78
CA ILE A 127 10.96 7.41 0.64
C ILE A 127 10.82 8.06 2.01
N TYR A 128 10.09 7.41 2.91
CA TYR A 128 9.84 7.94 4.25
C TYR A 128 11.13 8.03 5.06
N ILE A 129 12.00 6.99 5.02
CA ILE A 129 13.33 7.06 5.63
C ILE A 129 14.16 8.18 4.99
N SER A 130 14.16 8.30 3.66
CA SER A 130 14.96 9.33 2.96
C SER A 130 14.54 10.76 3.31
N LEU A 131 13.24 10.99 3.54
CA LEU A 131 12.71 12.30 3.92
C LEU A 131 13.12 12.70 5.35
N TYR A 132 13.14 11.75 6.29
CA TYR A 132 13.36 12.05 7.73
C TYR A 132 14.78 11.72 8.22
N ALA A 133 15.58 10.96 7.48
CA ALA A 133 16.98 10.67 7.83
C ALA A 133 17.96 11.72 7.27
N VAL A 134 17.54 12.49 6.25
CA VAL A 134 18.35 13.54 5.61
C VAL A 134 17.86 14.95 5.96
N GLY A 135 16.74 15.05 6.69
CA GLY A 135 16.11 16.31 7.13
C GLY A 135 16.32 16.62 8.61
#